data_AF-A0AAD6IA17-F1
#
_entry.id   AF-A0AAD6IA17-F1
#
_cell.length_a   1.000
_cell.length_b   1.000
_cell.length_c   1.000
_cell.angle_alpha   90.00
_cell.angle_beta   90.00
_cell.angle_gamma   90.00
#
_symmetry.space_group_name_H-M   'P 1'
#
loop_
_entity.id
_entity.type
_entity.pdbx_description
1 polymer ?
#
loop_
_entity_poly.entity_id
_entity_poly.type
_entity_poly.pdbx_seq_one_letter_code
_entity_poly.pdbx_strand_id
1 'polypeptide(L)' 'MALHFVVLVLSVQTTSLDIIMMADFASTERTEGHWHKLVESADLKITKIWTAQRGVESLIECELA' A
#
# COMPACT_ATOMS: atom_id res chain seq x y z
N MET A 1 -7.39 -12.91 3.89
CA MET A 1 -6.58 -13.03 2.65
C MET A 1 -5.48 -11.99 2.77
N ALA A 2 -4.19 -12.37 2.65
CA ALA A 2 -3.10 -11.42 2.77
C ALA A 2 -2.87 -10.74 1.42
N LEU A 3 -2.94 -9.41 1.36
CA LEU A 3 -2.66 -8.64 0.16
C LEU A 3 -1.31 -7.94 0.36
N HIS A 4 -0.39 -8.12 -0.59
CA HIS A 4 0.87 -7.38 -0.62
C HIS A 4 0.59 -6.01 -1.23
N PHE A 5 0.76 -4.95 -0.45
CA PHE A 5 0.45 -3.59 -0.90
C PHE A 5 1.55 -2.63 -0.44
N VAL A 6 2.03 -1.81 -1.37
CA VAL A 6 3.05 -0.80 -1.07
C VAL A 6 2.41 0.31 -0.23
N VAL A 7 2.89 0.49 1.00
CA VAL A 7 2.52 1.59 1.89
C VAL A 7 3.71 2.54 1.96
N LEU A 8 3.43 3.81 1.69
CA LEU A 8 4.44 4.84 1.44
C LEU A 8 5.38 5.07 2.65
N VAL A 9 6.65 4.68 2.51
CA VAL A 9 7.77 5.18 3.31
C VAL A 9 8.55 6.17 2.45
N LEU A 10 8.80 7.39 2.96
CA LEU A 10 9.49 8.45 2.22
C LEU A 10 10.96 8.07 1.98
N SER A 11 11.26 7.59 0.77
CA SER A 11 12.58 7.17 0.29
C SER A 11 12.78 7.62 -1.16
N VAL A 12 14.03 7.81 -1.57
CA VAL A 12 14.34 8.05 -3.00
C VAL A 12 13.85 6.89 -3.86
N GLN A 13 13.93 5.65 -3.34
CA GLN A 13 13.50 4.44 -4.04
C GLN A 13 11.98 4.42 -4.27
N THR A 14 11.18 4.85 -3.28
CA THR A 14 9.72 4.94 -3.45
C THR A 14 9.31 6.04 -4.40
N THR A 15 10.05 7.17 -4.41
CA THR A 15 9.78 8.27 -5.35
C THR A 15 10.06 7.86 -6.80
N SER A 16 11.19 7.17 -7.05
CA SER A 16 11.48 6.66 -8.40
C SER A 16 10.45 5.64 -8.87
N LEU A 17 9.98 4.78 -7.95
CA LEU A 17 8.99 3.76 -8.27
C LEU A 17 7.63 4.38 -8.56
N ASP A 18 7.18 5.38 -7.80
CA ASP A 18 5.91 6.10 -8.08
C ASP A 18 5.91 6.75 -9.47
N ILE A 19 7.05 7.32 -9.90
CA ILE A 19 7.19 7.87 -11.26
C ILE A 19 7.09 6.78 -12.33
N ILE A 20 7.77 5.63 -12.13
CA ILE A 20 7.71 4.50 -13.07
C ILE A 20 6.27 3.97 -13.16
N MET A 21 5.63 3.76 -12.01
CA MET A 21 4.26 3.27 -11.93
C MET A 21 3.26 4.22 -12.59
N MET A 22 3.46 5.53 -12.43
CA MET A 22 2.66 6.56 -13.10
C MET A 22 2.85 6.54 -14.62
N ALA A 23 4.10 6.51 -15.09
CA ALA A 23 4.43 6.58 -16.52
C ALA A 23 3.96 5.35 -17.29
N ASP A 24 4.14 4.16 -16.72
CA ASP A 24 3.92 2.89 -17.43
C ASP A 24 2.49 2.36 -17.24
N PHE A 25 1.86 2.65 -16.09
CA PHE A 25 0.58 2.03 -15.70
C PHE A 25 -0.52 3.01 -15.31
N ALA A 26 -0.27 4.34 -15.38
CA ALA A 26 -1.15 5.36 -14.82
C ALA A 26 -1.54 5.08 -13.35
N SER A 27 -0.61 4.49 -12.61
CA SER A 27 -0.76 4.08 -11.21
C SER A 27 -0.26 5.18 -10.26
N THR A 28 -0.63 5.06 -8.99
CA THR A 28 -0.14 5.94 -7.92
C THR A 28 0.04 5.15 -6.63
N GLU A 29 1.13 5.43 -5.92
CA GLU A 29 1.38 4.91 -4.59
C GLU A 29 0.41 5.50 -3.56
N ARG A 30 0.04 4.70 -2.57
CA ARG A 30 -1.01 5.05 -1.60
C ARG A 30 -0.45 5.18 -0.19
N THR A 31 -0.96 6.17 0.54
CA THR A 31 -0.76 6.29 1.98
C THR A 31 -1.62 5.26 2.70
N GLU A 32 -1.31 4.99 3.97
CA GLU A 32 -2.14 4.13 4.81
C GLU A 32 -3.61 4.58 4.83
N GLY A 33 -3.87 5.90 4.91
CA GLY A 33 -5.24 6.42 4.88
C GLY A 33 -5.99 6.19 3.56
N HIS A 34 -5.28 6.15 2.42
CA HIS A 34 -5.87 5.75 1.14
C HIS A 34 -6.18 4.25 1.12
N TRP A 35 -5.32 3.42 1.71
CA TRP A 35 -5.54 1.98 1.82
C TRP A 35 -6.74 1.64 2.70
N HIS A 36 -6.89 2.25 3.88
CA HIS A 36 -8.08 2.06 4.73
C HIS A 36 -9.36 2.35 3.95
N LYS A 37 -9.45 3.52 3.30
CA LYS A 37 -10.63 3.90 2.49
C LYS A 37 -10.94 2.90 1.38
N LEU A 38 -9.91 2.44 0.65
CA LEU A 38 -10.09 1.52 -0.47
C LEU A 38 -10.54 0.13 0.01
N VAL A 39 -9.87 -0.41 1.02
CA VAL A 39 -10.13 -1.77 1.53
C VAL A 39 -11.51 -1.83 2.20
N GLU A 40 -11.86 -0.84 3.03
CA GLU A 40 -13.19 -0.77 3.67
C GLU A 40 -14.32 -0.61 2.65
N SER A 41 -14.07 0.07 1.52
CA SER A 41 -15.07 0.17 0.44
C SER A 41 -15.36 -1.17 -0.25
N ALA A 42 -14.51 -2.18 -0.05
CA ALA A 42 -14.64 -3.53 -0.61
C ALA A 42 -15.16 -4.57 0.40
N ASP A 43 -15.76 -4.12 1.51
CA ASP A 43 -16.29 -4.98 2.59
C ASP A 43 -15.21 -5.85 3.28
N LEU A 44 -13.99 -5.29 3.33
CA LEU A 44 -12.84 -5.86 4.00
C LEU A 44 -12.40 -4.94 5.14
N LYS A 45 -11.85 -5.53 6.20
CA LYS A 45 -11.31 -4.82 7.35
C LYS A 45 -9.80 -5.06 7.44
N ILE A 46 -9.02 -3.99 7.52
CA ILE A 46 -7.58 -4.08 7.78
C ILE A 46 -7.37 -4.48 9.25
N THR A 47 -6.75 -5.65 9.49
CA THR A 47 -6.46 -6.14 10.84
C THR A 47 -5.07 -5.73 11.30
N LYS A 48 -4.11 -5.65 10.38
CA LYS A 48 -2.72 -5.28 10.67
C LYS A 48 -1.99 -4.79 9.43
N ILE A 49 -1.05 -3.87 9.66
CA ILE A 49 -0.07 -3.42 8.66
C ILE A 49 1.32 -3.69 9.24
N TRP A 50 2.14 -4.45 8.51
CA TRP A 50 3.55 -4.67 8.87
C TRP A 50 4.44 -3.95 7.88
N THR A 51 5.28 -3.07 8.39
CA THR A 51 6.31 -2.37 7.61
C THR A 51 7.67 -2.91 8.01
N ALA A 52 8.45 -3.41 7.05
CA ALA A 52 9.82 -3.82 7.32
C ALA A 52 10.67 -2.57 7.63
N GLN A 53 11.54 -2.62 8.65
CA GLN A 53 12.33 -1.47 9.12
C GLN A 53 13.17 -0.74 8.04
N ARG A 54 13.47 -1.42 6.92
CA ARG A 54 14.16 -0.83 5.74
C ARG A 54 13.43 -1.14 4.44
N GLY A 55 12.18 -1.58 4.51
CA GLY A 55 11.36 -1.90 3.36
C GLY A 55 10.71 -0.64 2.80
N VAL A 56 10.55 -0.62 1.48
CA VAL A 56 9.74 0.38 0.77
C VAL A 56 8.30 -0.06 0.61
N GLU A 57 7.98 -1.29 1.03
CA GLU A 57 6.67 -1.94 0.94
C GLU A 57 6.22 -2.42 2.32
N SER A 58 4.92 -2.65 2.44
CA SER A 58 4.30 -3.21 3.65
C SER A 58 3.42 -4.40 3.29
N LEU A 59 3.12 -5.22 4.30
CA LEU A 59 2.07 -6.24 4.21
C LEU A 59 0.81 -5.68 4.86
N ILE A 60 -0.33 -5.78 4.18
CA ILE A 60 -1.64 -5.43 4.74
C ILE A 60 -2.44 -6.74 4.89
N GLU A 61 -2.77 -7.11 6.12
CA GLU A 61 -3.67 -8.22 6.39
C GLU A 61 -5.09 -7.71 6.54
N CYS A 62 -6.01 -8.40 5.85
CA CYS A 62 -7.42 -8.10 5.86
C CYS A 62 -8.26 -9.35 6.12
N GLU A 63 -9.37 -9.16 6.83
CA GLU A 63 -10.46 -10.11 7.04
C GLU A 63 -11.76 -9.59 6.41
N LEU A 64 -12.75 -10.46 6.24
CA LEU A 64 -14.11 -10.03 5.89
C LEU A 64 -14.67 -9.22 7.05
N ALA A 65 -15.35 -8.11 6.75
CA ALA A 65 -15.97 -7.25 7.75
C ALA A 65 -17.10 -7.95 8.53
#